data_AF-A0A0U2V3R7-F1
#
_entry.id   AF-A0A0U2V3R7-F1
#
_cell.length_a   1.000
_cell.length_b   1.000
_cell.length_c   1.000
_cell.angle_alpha   90.00
_cell.angle_beta   90.00
_cell.angle_gamma   90.00
#
_symmetry.space_group_name_H-M   'P 1'
#
loop_
_entity.id
_entity.type
_entity.pdbx_description
1 polymer ?
#
loop_
_entity_poly.entity_id
_entity_poly.type
_entity_poly.pdbx_seq_one_letter_code
_entity_poly.pdbx_strand_id
1 'polypeptide(L)'
;MFEQFKGQKFNLIYCDPAWQFGNKKTGGSMTSGAAHQYKSTMSVDELKAMPIDDIAADDCILVMWYVGAMPQEALDVVKAWGFTLKNMNGFNWNKLTVHNNPVFGMGFWTRAGSESAIIAVKGKPKVSDRSVRAVGNYDSKSLDEVLGLGVYAGALPVRQHSEKPDEFRQACVELAGDVPRIELFSRKRVKGWSVWGDEVGKLNNPPPFNLAGSKSERPKLKPHQKEILCACGCGNKKVVRKADLARGWGIYFSKSCKGRHAAKLRKARKAA
;
A
#
# COMPACT_ATOMS: atom_id res chain seq x y z
N MET A 1 -27.90 7.56 8.43
CA MET A 1 -26.42 7.42 8.18
C MET A 1 -25.89 8.47 7.20
N PHE A 2 -26.58 8.73 6.08
CA PHE A 2 -26.07 9.56 4.97
C PHE A 2 -26.71 10.95 4.82
N GLU A 3 -27.34 11.46 5.87
CA GLU A 3 -28.13 12.70 5.86
C GLU A 3 -27.36 13.93 5.35
N GLN A 4 -26.04 13.99 5.60
CA GLN A 4 -25.16 15.07 5.13
C GLN A 4 -25.16 15.26 3.60
N PHE A 5 -25.57 14.23 2.85
CA PHE A 5 -25.64 14.27 1.39
C PHE A 5 -27.00 14.72 0.86
N LYS A 6 -27.99 14.99 1.73
CA LYS A 6 -29.30 15.58 1.37
C LYS A 6 -29.99 14.88 0.19
N GLY A 7 -29.94 13.54 0.16
CA GLY A 7 -30.54 12.72 -0.89
C GLY A 7 -29.75 12.65 -2.21
N GLN A 8 -28.53 13.20 -2.26
CA GLN A 8 -27.66 13.07 -3.43
C GLN A 8 -27.36 11.61 -3.73
N LYS A 9 -27.53 11.23 -5.00
CA LYS A 9 -27.18 9.91 -5.54
C LYS A 9 -25.81 9.95 -6.22
N PHE A 10 -25.07 8.86 -6.10
CA PHE A 10 -23.73 8.70 -6.64
C PHE A 10 -23.70 7.54 -7.65
N ASN A 11 -23.07 7.77 -8.79
CA ASN A 11 -22.87 6.77 -9.84
C ASN A 11 -21.58 5.98 -9.63
N LEU A 12 -20.69 6.47 -8.77
CA LEU A 12 -19.45 5.80 -8.39
C LEU A 12 -19.30 5.82 -6.87
N ILE A 13 -19.25 4.63 -6.28
CA ILE A 13 -18.94 4.41 -4.87
C ILE A 13 -17.57 3.73 -4.79
N TYR A 14 -16.61 4.39 -4.14
CA TYR A 14 -15.31 3.81 -3.78
C TYR A 14 -15.28 3.58 -2.27
N CYS A 15 -14.87 2.41 -1.80
CA CYS A 15 -14.84 2.16 -0.35
C CYS A 15 -13.73 1.22 0.09
N ASP A 16 -13.24 1.47 1.31
CA ASP A 16 -12.31 0.60 2.06
C ASP A 16 -12.95 0.28 3.42
N PRO A 17 -13.91 -0.67 3.47
CA PRO A 17 -14.67 -0.94 4.68
C PRO A 17 -13.79 -1.30 5.87
N ALA A 18 -14.23 -0.90 7.07
CA ALA A 18 -13.51 -1.16 8.32
C ALA A 18 -13.71 -2.61 8.81
N TRP A 19 -13.31 -3.60 8.01
CA TRP A 19 -13.55 -5.03 8.25
C TRP A 19 -13.12 -5.48 9.66
N GLN A 20 -14.05 -6.02 10.44
CA GLN A 20 -13.74 -6.71 11.68
C GLN A 20 -13.31 -8.16 11.41
N PHE A 21 -12.10 -8.51 11.86
CA PHE A 21 -11.59 -9.88 11.78
C PHE A 21 -12.11 -10.72 12.96
N GLY A 22 -12.56 -11.94 12.65
CA GLY A 22 -12.96 -12.92 13.68
C GLY A 22 -11.80 -13.53 14.48
N ASN A 23 -10.55 -13.37 14.02
CA ASN A 23 -9.39 -13.99 14.67
C ASN A 23 -8.93 -13.21 15.90
N LYS A 24 -9.31 -13.72 17.09
CA LYS A 24 -8.87 -13.20 18.41
C LYS A 24 -7.41 -13.52 18.77
N LYS A 25 -6.69 -14.33 17.99
CA LYS A 25 -5.29 -14.71 18.24
C LYS A 25 -4.50 -14.74 16.94
N THR A 26 -3.82 -13.64 16.62
CA THR A 26 -2.74 -13.67 15.63
C THR A 26 -1.47 -14.02 16.38
N GLY A 27 -0.69 -15.00 15.93
CA GLY A 27 0.60 -15.40 16.54
C GLY A 27 1.70 -14.34 16.43
N GLY A 28 1.35 -13.08 16.20
CA GLY A 28 2.23 -11.92 16.30
C GLY A 28 2.07 -11.22 17.66
N SER A 29 2.91 -10.22 17.92
CA SER A 29 2.73 -9.32 19.07
C SER A 29 1.27 -8.89 19.19
N MET A 30 0.72 -8.84 20.41
CA MET A 30 -0.67 -8.47 20.73
C MET A 30 -1.15 -7.14 20.09
N THR A 31 -0.25 -6.35 19.50
CA THR A 31 -0.49 -5.09 18.80
C THR A 31 -0.80 -5.21 17.30
N SER A 32 -0.78 -6.41 16.70
CA SER A 32 -0.96 -6.61 15.24
C SER A 32 -2.41 -6.83 14.78
N GLY A 33 -3.36 -6.94 15.70
CA GLY A 33 -4.78 -7.12 15.35
C GLY A 33 -5.42 -5.83 14.83
N ALA A 34 -6.34 -5.95 13.86
CA ALA A 34 -7.11 -4.82 13.32
C ALA A 34 -7.80 -4.00 14.43
N ALA A 35 -8.33 -4.68 15.46
CA ALA A 35 -8.97 -4.06 16.61
C ALA A 35 -8.06 -3.15 17.47
N HIS A 36 -6.73 -3.26 17.35
CA HIS A 36 -5.77 -2.39 18.05
C HIS A 36 -5.31 -1.20 17.22
N GLN A 37 -5.56 -1.20 15.90
CA GLN A 37 -5.10 -0.17 14.96
C GLN A 37 -6.24 0.74 14.48
N TYR A 38 -7.49 0.29 14.53
CA TYR A 38 -8.69 1.06 14.17
C TYR A 38 -9.54 1.35 15.41
N LYS A 39 -10.00 2.60 15.57
CA LYS A 39 -10.90 2.97 16.68
C LYS A 39 -12.31 2.39 16.54
N SER A 40 -12.74 2.08 15.31
CA SER A 40 -14.02 1.44 14.99
C SER A 40 -13.80 0.43 13.84
N THR A 41 -13.99 -0.86 14.11
CA THR A 41 -14.20 -1.88 13.07
C THR A 41 -15.68 -2.20 13.02
N MET A 42 -16.19 -2.56 11.86
CA MET A 42 -17.57 -3.02 11.66
C MET A 42 -17.60 -4.52 11.40
N SER A 43 -18.51 -5.20 12.07
CA SER A 43 -18.91 -6.56 11.74
C SER A 43 -19.52 -6.63 10.34
N VAL A 44 -19.53 -7.83 9.76
CA VAL A 44 -20.14 -8.06 8.44
C VAL A 44 -21.64 -7.71 8.45
N ASP A 45 -22.33 -7.96 9.56
CA ASP A 45 -23.75 -7.63 9.70
C ASP A 45 -23.99 -6.11 9.72
N GLU A 46 -23.15 -5.35 10.42
CA GLU A 46 -23.20 -3.89 10.41
C GLU A 46 -22.90 -3.33 9.01
N LEU A 47 -21.91 -3.90 8.30
CA LEU A 47 -21.60 -3.51 6.93
C LEU A 47 -22.79 -3.78 6.00
N LYS A 48 -23.40 -4.96 6.07
CA LYS A 48 -24.60 -5.31 5.27
C LYS A 48 -25.78 -4.39 5.57
N ALA A 49 -25.93 -3.94 6.82
CA ALA A 49 -27.01 -3.07 7.26
C ALA A 49 -26.86 -1.60 6.84
N MET A 50 -25.73 -1.20 6.26
CA MET A 50 -25.56 0.17 5.75
C MET A 50 -26.58 0.46 4.65
N PRO A 51 -27.29 1.61 4.70
CA PRO A 51 -28.33 1.94 3.73
C PRO A 51 -27.72 2.50 2.44
N ILE A 52 -26.89 1.70 1.76
CA ILE A 52 -26.19 2.12 0.54
C ILE A 52 -27.16 2.46 -0.59
N ASP A 53 -28.34 1.84 -0.61
CA ASP A 53 -29.41 2.14 -1.57
C ASP A 53 -29.88 3.60 -1.50
N ASP A 54 -29.80 4.24 -0.32
CA ASP A 54 -30.16 5.65 -0.13
C ASP A 54 -29.25 6.60 -0.91
N ILE A 55 -28.01 6.18 -1.22
CA ILE A 55 -27.00 7.02 -1.87
C ILE A 55 -26.53 6.49 -3.24
N ALA A 56 -26.78 5.22 -3.57
CA ALA A 56 -26.46 4.68 -4.87
C ALA A 56 -27.47 5.16 -5.93
N ALA A 57 -26.97 5.61 -7.08
CA ALA A 57 -27.80 5.80 -8.27
C ALA A 57 -28.28 4.44 -8.84
N ASP A 58 -29.32 4.46 -9.67
CA ASP A 58 -29.86 3.27 -10.33
C ASP A 58 -28.80 2.55 -11.18
N ASP A 59 -27.96 3.34 -11.86
CA ASP A 59 -26.77 2.91 -12.57
C ASP A 59 -25.53 3.35 -11.79
N CYS A 60 -24.92 2.40 -11.07
CA CYS A 60 -23.81 2.68 -10.16
C CYS A 60 -22.71 1.63 -10.25
N ILE A 61 -21.46 2.09 -10.23
CA ILE A 61 -20.26 1.27 -10.07
C ILE A 61 -19.87 1.28 -8.58
N LEU A 62 -19.60 0.09 -8.04
CA LEU A 62 -18.99 -0.09 -6.73
C LEU A 62 -17.56 -0.60 -6.92
N VAL A 63 -16.61 0.12 -6.34
CA VAL A 63 -15.22 -0.31 -6.18
C VAL A 63 -14.94 -0.47 -4.69
N MET A 64 -14.79 -1.71 -4.23
CA MET A 64 -14.69 -2.04 -2.80
C MET A 64 -13.43 -2.84 -2.49
N TRP A 65 -12.54 -2.30 -1.66
CA TRP A 65 -11.43 -3.08 -1.12
C TRP A 65 -11.93 -4.14 -0.16
N TYR A 66 -11.31 -5.31 -0.21
CA TYR A 66 -11.64 -6.40 0.69
C TYR A 66 -10.39 -7.10 1.21
N VAL A 67 -10.58 -7.84 2.29
CA VAL A 67 -9.54 -8.67 2.88
C VAL A 67 -9.53 -10.02 2.17
N GLY A 68 -8.39 -10.43 1.61
CA GLY A 68 -8.27 -11.70 0.87
C GLY A 68 -8.63 -12.97 1.67
N ALA A 69 -8.62 -12.89 3.00
CA ALA A 69 -9.03 -13.98 3.91
C ALA A 69 -10.55 -13.98 4.21
N MET A 70 -11.30 -12.98 3.76
CA MET A 70 -12.75 -12.83 3.96
C MET A 70 -13.50 -12.64 2.62
N PRO A 71 -13.28 -13.50 1.61
CA PRO A 71 -13.88 -13.31 0.30
C PRO A 71 -15.40 -13.51 0.31
N GLN A 72 -15.93 -14.45 1.08
CA GLN A 72 -17.37 -14.73 1.13
C GLN A 72 -18.13 -13.57 1.79
N GLU A 73 -17.60 -13.05 2.90
CA GLU A 73 -18.12 -11.90 3.61
C GLU A 73 -18.17 -10.66 2.71
N ALA A 74 -17.14 -10.46 1.88
CA ALA A 74 -17.12 -9.38 0.91
C ALA A 74 -18.23 -9.53 -0.15
N LEU A 75 -18.45 -10.74 -0.65
CA LEU A 75 -19.54 -11.03 -1.60
C LEU A 75 -20.92 -10.82 -0.97
N ASP A 76 -21.09 -11.21 0.29
CA ASP A 76 -22.35 -11.04 1.02
C ASP A 76 -22.67 -9.55 1.24
N VAL A 77 -21.67 -8.72 1.52
CA VAL A 77 -21.82 -7.26 1.60
C VAL A 77 -22.20 -6.66 0.24
N VAL A 78 -21.51 -7.04 -0.84
CA VAL A 78 -21.84 -6.60 -2.21
C VAL A 78 -23.29 -6.91 -2.55
N LYS A 79 -23.74 -8.14 -2.25
CA LYS A 79 -25.12 -8.58 -2.48
C LYS A 79 -26.11 -7.80 -1.63
N ALA A 80 -25.83 -7.60 -0.34
CA ALA A 80 -26.72 -6.87 0.58
C ALA A 80 -26.92 -5.41 0.16
N TRP A 81 -25.89 -4.78 -0.41
CA TRP A 81 -25.97 -3.41 -0.94
C TRP A 81 -26.69 -3.31 -2.30
N GLY A 82 -27.16 -4.44 -2.85
CA GLY A 82 -27.88 -4.49 -4.12
C GLY A 82 -26.98 -4.41 -5.35
N PHE A 83 -25.71 -4.78 -5.23
CA PHE A 83 -24.77 -4.82 -6.35
C PHE A 83 -24.54 -6.25 -6.84
N THR A 84 -24.26 -6.38 -8.14
CA THR A 84 -23.86 -7.62 -8.78
C THR A 84 -22.36 -7.59 -9.05
N LEU A 85 -21.64 -8.59 -8.53
CA LEU A 85 -20.21 -8.77 -8.79
C LEU A 85 -19.91 -8.81 -10.30
N LYS A 86 -18.83 -8.14 -10.72
CA LYS A 86 -18.26 -8.28 -12.07
C LYS A 86 -16.84 -8.81 -12.06
N ASN A 87 -16.02 -8.37 -11.11
CA ASN A 87 -14.64 -8.84 -10.99
C ASN A 87 -14.17 -8.71 -9.54
N MET A 88 -13.68 -9.79 -8.94
CA MET A 88 -13.09 -9.77 -7.59
C MET A 88 -11.73 -9.05 -7.53
N ASN A 89 -10.97 -9.09 -8.63
CA ASN A 89 -9.68 -8.42 -8.78
C ASN A 89 -9.83 -7.25 -9.77
N GLY A 90 -10.83 -6.40 -9.55
CA GLY A 90 -11.06 -5.21 -10.36
C GLY A 90 -9.91 -4.22 -10.27
N PHE A 91 -9.34 -4.07 -9.08
CA PHE A 91 -8.00 -3.51 -8.88
C PHE A 91 -7.14 -4.45 -8.02
N ASN A 92 -5.84 -4.43 -8.24
CA ASN A 92 -4.86 -5.17 -7.46
C ASN A 92 -3.66 -4.27 -7.17
N TRP A 93 -3.45 -3.99 -5.89
CA TRP A 93 -2.33 -3.23 -5.38
C TRP A 93 -1.22 -4.18 -4.94
N ASN A 94 -0.18 -4.28 -5.75
CA ASN A 94 1.08 -4.88 -5.35
C ASN A 94 1.79 -3.94 -4.37
N LYS A 95 2.00 -4.37 -3.13
CA LYS A 95 2.55 -3.52 -2.08
C LYS A 95 4.07 -3.53 -2.10
N LEU A 96 4.67 -2.34 -2.19
CA LEU A 96 6.10 -2.16 -1.97
C LEU A 96 6.39 -1.51 -0.62
N THR A 97 7.52 -1.88 -0.05
CA THR A 97 8.18 -1.12 1.00
C THR A 97 8.67 0.23 0.46
N VAL A 98 9.05 1.15 1.34
CA VAL A 98 9.70 2.43 0.98
C VAL A 98 11.04 2.27 0.26
N HIS A 99 11.57 1.04 0.17
CA HIS A 99 12.78 0.68 -0.55
C HIS A 99 12.49 -0.11 -1.84
N ASN A 100 11.24 -0.07 -2.31
CA ASN A 100 10.77 -0.74 -3.54
C ASN A 100 10.87 -2.28 -3.54
N ASN A 101 11.02 -2.90 -2.37
CA ASN A 101 10.92 -4.36 -2.22
C ASN A 101 9.47 -4.79 -1.96
N PRO A 102 9.02 -5.97 -2.41
CA PRO A 102 7.70 -6.50 -2.08
C PRO A 102 7.50 -6.59 -0.58
N VAL A 103 6.31 -6.19 -0.13
CA VAL A 103 5.92 -6.32 1.27
C VAL A 103 5.74 -7.80 1.62
N PHE A 104 6.34 -8.20 2.74
CA PHE A 104 6.17 -9.52 3.33
C PHE A 104 5.19 -9.45 4.50
N GLY A 105 3.92 -9.19 4.20
CA GLY A 105 2.85 -8.97 5.17
C GLY A 105 2.40 -10.25 5.88
N MET A 106 1.46 -10.13 6.81
CA MET A 106 0.95 -11.27 7.59
C MET A 106 0.17 -12.27 6.71
N GLY A 107 0.05 -13.53 7.17
CA GLY A 107 -0.80 -14.54 6.53
C GLY A 107 -0.46 -15.95 7.01
N PHE A 108 -1.46 -16.84 6.95
CA PHE A 108 -1.35 -18.21 7.46
C PHE A 108 -0.87 -19.22 6.40
N TRP A 109 -1.27 -19.02 5.14
CA TRP A 109 -0.94 -19.92 4.02
C TRP A 109 0.10 -19.33 3.09
N THR A 110 -0.09 -18.06 2.73
CA THR A 110 0.88 -17.24 2.00
C THR A 110 1.04 -15.91 2.71
N ARG A 111 2.12 -15.20 2.41
CA ARG A 111 2.44 -13.92 3.04
C ARG A 111 1.80 -12.82 2.20
N ALA A 112 0.94 -12.01 2.81
CA ALA A 112 0.21 -10.98 2.09
C ALA A 112 1.17 -9.94 1.49
N GLY A 113 1.22 -9.89 0.16
CA GLY A 113 2.01 -8.93 -0.63
C GLY A 113 1.18 -7.99 -1.49
N SER A 114 -0.14 -8.20 -1.54
CA SER A 114 -1.06 -7.38 -2.32
C SER A 114 -2.40 -7.18 -1.60
N GLU A 115 -3.15 -6.19 -2.08
CA GLU A 115 -4.57 -5.99 -1.76
C GLU A 115 -5.39 -5.98 -3.04
N SER A 116 -6.63 -6.45 -2.99
CA SER A 116 -7.55 -6.45 -4.14
C SER A 116 -8.79 -5.61 -3.85
N ALA A 117 -9.34 -5.01 -4.90
CA ALA A 117 -10.63 -4.34 -4.87
C ALA A 117 -11.59 -5.01 -5.85
N ILE A 118 -12.82 -5.23 -5.39
CA ILE A 118 -13.94 -5.73 -6.17
C ILE A 118 -14.46 -4.61 -7.08
N ILE A 119 -14.82 -4.96 -8.31
CA ILE A 119 -15.75 -4.19 -9.14
C ILE A 119 -17.10 -4.92 -9.15
N ALA A 120 -18.14 -4.20 -8.74
CA ALA A 120 -19.53 -4.64 -8.81
C ALA A 120 -20.41 -3.51 -9.36
N VAL A 121 -21.62 -3.83 -9.82
CA VAL A 121 -22.52 -2.84 -10.44
C VAL A 121 -23.96 -2.98 -9.96
N LYS A 122 -24.66 -1.86 -9.89
CA LYS A 122 -26.12 -1.76 -9.81
C LYS A 122 -26.63 -1.20 -11.14
N GLY A 123 -27.70 -1.77 -11.68
CA GLY A 123 -28.21 -1.39 -13.00
C GLY A 123 -27.24 -1.72 -14.15
N LYS A 124 -27.11 -0.78 -15.10
CA LYS A 124 -26.32 -0.88 -16.33
C LYS A 124 -25.41 0.35 -16.51
N PRO A 125 -24.48 0.63 -15.57
CA PRO A 125 -23.63 1.81 -15.65
C PRO A 125 -22.72 1.76 -16.89
N LYS A 126 -22.51 2.93 -17.49
CA LYS A 126 -21.61 3.09 -18.63
C LYS A 126 -20.16 3.12 -18.13
N VAL A 127 -19.30 2.33 -18.77
CA VAL A 127 -17.84 2.43 -18.59
C VAL A 127 -17.31 3.53 -19.50
N SER A 128 -16.63 4.52 -18.93
CA SER A 128 -16.03 5.65 -19.63
C SER A 128 -14.75 5.23 -20.36
N ASP A 129 -13.83 4.56 -19.65
CA ASP A 129 -12.59 4.05 -20.22
C ASP A 129 -12.38 2.56 -19.90
N ARG A 130 -12.25 1.74 -20.94
CA ARG A 130 -12.02 0.28 -20.84
C ARG A 130 -10.54 -0.09 -20.82
N SER A 131 -9.64 0.87 -21.01
CA SER A 131 -8.19 0.68 -20.99
C SER A 131 -7.59 0.70 -19.58
N VAL A 132 -8.37 1.15 -18.59
CA VAL A 132 -8.03 1.12 -17.16
C VAL A 132 -7.60 -0.28 -16.76
N ARG A 133 -6.37 -0.40 -16.25
CA ARG A 133 -5.77 -1.69 -15.85
C ARG A 133 -6.07 -1.99 -14.39
N ALA A 134 -6.27 -3.28 -14.10
CA ALA A 134 -6.52 -3.75 -12.74
C ALA A 134 -5.28 -3.62 -11.84
N VAL A 135 -4.09 -3.92 -12.37
CA VAL A 135 -2.82 -3.65 -11.70
C VAL A 135 -2.40 -2.24 -12.09
N GLY A 136 -1.97 -1.43 -11.12
CA GLY A 136 -1.56 -0.04 -11.40
C GLY A 136 -0.54 0.00 -12.54
N ASN A 137 -0.69 0.93 -13.49
CA ASN A 137 0.34 1.15 -14.50
C ASN A 137 1.33 2.18 -13.97
N TYR A 138 2.62 1.87 -14.04
CA TYR A 138 3.67 2.88 -14.10
C TYR A 138 3.84 3.26 -15.58
N ASP A 139 3.89 4.56 -15.90
CA ASP A 139 4.29 5.02 -17.24
C ASP A 139 5.76 4.62 -17.43
N SER A 140 6.03 3.75 -18.41
CA SER A 140 7.32 3.09 -18.67
C SER A 140 8.38 4.06 -19.22
N LYS A 141 8.57 5.22 -18.60
CA LYS A 141 9.43 6.28 -19.12
C LYS A 141 10.83 6.30 -18.54
N SER A 142 11.16 5.46 -17.57
CA SER A 142 12.54 5.37 -17.09
C SER A 142 13.27 4.20 -17.75
N LEU A 143 14.39 4.52 -18.40
CA LEU A 143 15.32 3.54 -18.99
C LEU A 143 15.79 2.48 -17.96
N ASP A 144 15.71 2.81 -16.66
CA ASP A 144 15.98 1.92 -15.52
C ASP A 144 14.99 0.75 -15.41
N GLU A 145 13.74 0.86 -15.90
CA GLU A 145 12.77 -0.25 -15.92
C GLU A 145 13.02 -1.23 -17.06
N VAL A 146 13.48 -0.73 -18.22
CA VAL A 146 13.78 -1.55 -19.40
C VAL A 146 15.06 -2.36 -19.18
N LEU A 147 16.00 -1.85 -18.37
CA LEU A 147 17.32 -2.45 -18.16
C LEU A 147 17.53 -3.03 -16.75
N GLY A 148 16.58 -2.84 -15.82
CA GLY A 148 16.77 -3.10 -14.39
C GLY A 148 16.07 -4.36 -13.87
N LEU A 149 16.88 -5.38 -13.57
CA LEU A 149 16.57 -6.45 -12.63
C LEU A 149 15.81 -5.94 -11.38
N GLY A 150 14.56 -6.38 -11.20
CA GLY A 150 13.82 -6.25 -9.93
C GLY A 150 12.78 -5.14 -9.81
N VAL A 151 12.24 -4.60 -10.90
CA VAL A 151 11.08 -3.70 -10.82
C VAL A 151 9.78 -4.51 -10.86
N TYR A 152 9.06 -4.56 -9.74
CA TYR A 152 7.71 -5.12 -9.68
C TYR A 152 6.75 -4.12 -10.33
N ALA A 153 6.52 -4.28 -11.65
CA ALA A 153 5.61 -3.42 -12.39
C ALA A 153 4.24 -3.30 -11.69
N GLY A 154 3.76 -2.07 -11.55
CA GLY A 154 2.45 -1.76 -10.98
C GLY A 154 2.32 -1.85 -9.47
N ALA A 155 3.43 -1.66 -8.77
CA ALA A 155 3.50 -1.72 -7.33
C ALA A 155 3.72 -0.33 -6.73
N LEU A 156 2.81 0.09 -5.83
CA LEU A 156 2.84 1.41 -5.20
C LEU A 156 3.33 1.27 -3.75
N PRO A 157 4.12 2.23 -3.23
CA PRO A 157 4.67 2.16 -1.89
C PRO A 157 3.56 2.24 -0.85
N VAL A 158 3.66 1.42 0.21
CA VAL A 158 2.80 1.52 1.39
C VAL A 158 3.04 2.87 2.07
N ARG A 159 1.94 3.60 2.34
CA ARG A 159 1.93 4.88 3.06
C ARG A 159 1.53 4.66 4.52
N GLN A 160 0.73 5.55 5.12
CA GLN A 160 0.21 5.31 6.47
C GLN A 160 -0.66 4.05 6.50
N HIS A 161 -0.83 3.43 7.67
CA HIS A 161 -1.55 2.16 7.80
C HIS A 161 -2.94 2.23 7.15
N SER A 162 -3.23 1.32 6.20
CA SER A 162 -4.46 1.29 5.37
C SER A 162 -4.76 2.55 4.55
N GLU A 163 -3.74 3.34 4.20
CA GLU A 163 -3.88 4.40 3.22
C GLU A 163 -3.69 3.82 1.81
N LYS A 164 -4.81 3.66 1.09
CA LYS A 164 -4.80 3.23 -0.31
C LYS A 164 -4.17 4.33 -1.18
N PRO A 165 -3.35 3.97 -2.18
CA PRO A 165 -2.75 4.95 -3.10
C PRO A 165 -3.80 5.79 -3.83
N ASP A 166 -3.50 7.08 -4.04
CA ASP A 166 -4.42 8.03 -4.68
C ASP A 166 -4.70 7.66 -6.16
N GLU A 167 -3.77 6.93 -6.78
CA GLU A 167 -3.81 6.42 -8.15
C GLU A 167 -5.06 5.57 -8.41
N PHE A 168 -5.54 4.82 -7.41
CA PHE A 168 -6.77 4.04 -7.55
C PHE A 168 -8.02 4.91 -7.59
N ARG A 169 -8.03 6.08 -6.91
CA ARG A 169 -9.12 7.04 -7.07
C ARG A 169 -9.14 7.58 -8.48
N GLN A 170 -7.97 7.92 -9.03
CA GLN A 170 -7.87 8.38 -10.41
C GLN A 170 -8.35 7.32 -11.40
N ALA A 171 -7.92 6.06 -11.23
CA ALA A 171 -8.39 4.94 -12.05
C ALA A 171 -9.91 4.74 -11.95
N CYS A 172 -10.52 4.96 -10.78
CA CYS A 172 -11.97 4.93 -10.64
C CYS A 172 -12.66 6.04 -11.47
N VAL A 173 -12.08 7.24 -11.51
CA VAL A 173 -12.60 8.38 -12.29
C VAL A 173 -12.42 8.14 -13.78
N GLU A 174 -11.30 7.59 -14.22
CA GLU A 174 -11.09 7.19 -15.62
C GLU A 174 -12.09 6.12 -16.04
N LEU A 175 -12.32 5.12 -15.17
CA LEU A 175 -13.27 4.04 -15.41
C LEU A 175 -14.72 4.53 -15.51
N ALA A 176 -15.16 5.38 -14.59
CA ALA A 176 -16.56 5.81 -14.47
C ALA A 176 -16.87 7.11 -15.24
N GLY A 177 -15.85 7.91 -15.56
CA GLY A 177 -15.99 9.26 -16.10
C GLY A 177 -16.21 10.31 -15.00
N ASP A 178 -16.44 11.56 -15.43
CA ASP A 178 -16.79 12.64 -14.51
C ASP A 178 -18.25 12.55 -14.08
N VAL A 179 -18.49 11.72 -13.07
CA VAL A 179 -19.82 11.47 -12.49
C VAL A 179 -19.85 11.82 -11.00
N PRO A 180 -21.04 12.04 -10.42
CA PRO A 180 -21.20 12.10 -8.96
C PRO A 180 -20.58 10.87 -8.30
N ARG A 181 -19.61 11.12 -7.41
CA ARG A 181 -18.78 10.09 -6.80
C ARG A 181 -18.55 10.31 -5.31
N ILE A 182 -18.52 9.21 -4.56
CA ILE A 182 -18.32 9.21 -3.12
C ILE A 182 -17.28 8.18 -2.69
N GLU A 183 -16.47 8.55 -1.70
CA GLU A 183 -15.60 7.63 -0.97
C GLU A 183 -16.16 7.35 0.44
N LEU A 184 -16.47 6.09 0.71
CA LEU A 184 -16.89 5.63 2.03
C LEU A 184 -15.69 5.12 2.83
N PHE A 185 -15.74 5.31 4.15
CA PHE A 185 -14.66 5.00 5.09
C PHE A 185 -13.39 5.83 4.88
N SER A 186 -13.53 7.01 4.27
CA SER A 186 -12.38 7.85 3.99
C SER A 186 -11.85 8.51 5.27
N ARG A 187 -10.52 8.64 5.33
CA ARG A 187 -9.81 9.42 6.36
C ARG A 187 -9.27 10.75 5.82
N LYS A 188 -9.54 11.03 4.53
CA LYS A 188 -9.00 12.16 3.78
C LYS A 188 -10.15 12.87 3.06
N ARG A 189 -10.17 14.19 3.10
CA ARG A 189 -10.95 15.02 2.17
C ARG A 189 -10.20 15.05 0.84
N VAL A 190 -10.90 14.69 -0.23
CA VAL A 190 -10.33 14.64 -1.58
C VAL A 190 -11.13 15.58 -2.47
N LYS A 191 -10.44 16.48 -3.17
CA LYS A 191 -11.10 17.42 -4.09
C LYS A 191 -11.84 16.62 -5.18
N GLY A 192 -13.08 17.00 -5.46
CA GLY A 192 -13.92 16.32 -6.46
C GLY A 192 -14.59 15.03 -5.98
N TRP A 193 -14.45 14.68 -4.70
CA TRP A 193 -15.12 13.54 -4.08
C TRP A 193 -15.98 13.99 -2.91
N SER A 194 -17.21 13.47 -2.84
CA SER A 194 -17.93 13.39 -1.57
C SER A 194 -17.24 12.35 -0.70
N VAL A 195 -17.16 12.57 0.61
CA VAL A 195 -16.48 11.65 1.54
C VAL A 195 -17.33 11.37 2.77
N TRP A 196 -17.31 10.13 3.22
CA TRP A 196 -17.97 9.69 4.46
C TRP A 196 -17.01 8.81 5.27
N GLY A 197 -16.95 9.01 6.58
CA GLY A 197 -16.14 8.20 7.51
C GLY A 197 -15.89 8.91 8.84
N ASP A 198 -15.69 8.14 9.90
CA ASP A 198 -15.49 8.64 11.28
C ASP A 198 -14.22 9.49 11.45
N GLU A 199 -13.28 9.35 10.52
CA GLU A 199 -11.94 9.90 10.60
C GLU A 199 -11.61 10.87 9.45
N VAL A 200 -12.63 11.36 8.73
CA VAL A 200 -12.46 12.32 7.64
C VAL A 200 -11.69 13.55 8.13
N GLY A 201 -10.56 13.86 7.49
CA GLY A 201 -9.71 14.99 7.87
C GLY A 201 -8.37 14.59 8.49
N LYS A 202 -8.26 13.40 9.09
CA LYS A 202 -7.05 12.99 9.82
C LYS A 202 -5.81 12.90 8.93
N LEU A 203 -5.98 12.61 7.64
CA LEU A 203 -4.89 12.52 6.67
C LEU A 203 -4.73 13.77 5.80
N ASN A 204 -5.54 14.83 6.00
CA ASN A 204 -5.42 16.07 5.22
C ASN A 204 -4.26 16.95 5.68
N ASN A 205 -4.04 17.00 6.98
CA ASN A 205 -2.82 17.51 7.58
C ASN A 205 -2.16 16.31 8.24
N PRO A 206 -1.40 15.48 7.50
CA PRO A 206 -0.65 14.44 8.15
C PRO A 206 0.19 15.12 9.24
N PRO A 207 0.26 14.59 10.47
CA PRO A 207 1.30 15.03 11.39
C PRO A 207 2.62 14.99 10.60
N PRO A 208 3.49 16.02 10.72
CA PRO A 208 4.74 16.05 9.97
C PRO A 208 5.35 14.67 10.08
N PHE A 209 5.53 14.00 8.95
CA PHE A 209 5.84 12.57 8.89
C PHE A 209 6.88 12.27 9.96
N ASN A 210 6.42 11.68 11.06
CA ASN A 210 7.27 11.61 12.23
C ASN A 210 8.22 10.45 11.93
N LEU A 211 9.39 10.79 11.43
CA LEU A 211 10.60 9.96 11.48
C LEU A 211 11.01 9.65 12.93
N ALA A 212 10.09 9.74 13.91
CA ALA A 212 10.26 9.26 15.28
C ALA A 212 10.18 7.72 15.31
N GLY A 213 11.19 7.15 14.68
CA GLY A 213 11.58 5.74 14.61
C GLY A 213 12.98 5.65 14.01
N SER A 214 13.41 6.67 13.26
CA SER A 214 14.80 6.92 12.94
C SER A 214 15.19 8.33 13.38
N LYS A 215 15.72 8.45 14.60
CA LYS A 215 16.85 9.38 14.78
C LYS A 215 18.01 8.84 13.94
N SER A 216 17.93 9.03 12.64
CA SER A 216 19.08 9.13 11.78
C SER A 216 18.98 10.48 11.09
N GLU A 217 19.19 11.55 11.86
CA GLU A 217 20.06 12.57 11.30
C GLU A 217 21.32 11.82 10.89
N ARG A 218 21.45 11.53 9.59
CA ARG A 218 22.72 11.07 9.05
C ARG A 218 23.72 12.14 9.49
N PRO A 219 24.75 11.80 10.28
CA PRO A 219 25.74 12.77 10.70
C PRO A 219 26.23 13.47 9.43
N LYS A 220 26.04 14.80 9.33
CA LYS A 220 26.58 15.55 8.20
C LYS A 220 28.07 15.26 8.18
N LEU A 221 28.53 14.60 7.11
CA LEU A 221 29.95 14.31 6.94
C LEU A 221 30.72 15.63 7.00
N LYS A 222 31.75 15.70 7.83
CA LYS A 222 32.65 16.86 7.80
C LYS A 222 33.28 16.95 6.39
N PRO A 223 33.66 18.14 5.90
CA PRO A 223 34.20 18.31 4.54
C PRO A 223 35.38 17.38 4.18
N HIS A 224 36.14 16.95 5.20
CA HIS A 224 37.29 16.05 5.08
C HIS A 224 36.94 14.56 5.18
N GLN A 225 35.66 14.19 5.30
CA GLN A 225 35.19 12.81 5.43
C GLN A 225 34.51 12.32 4.15
N LYS A 226 34.50 11.00 3.94
CA LYS A 226 33.78 10.31 2.86
C LYS A 226 33.23 8.99 3.39
N GLU A 227 32.04 8.60 2.93
CA GLU A 227 31.48 7.28 3.19
C GLU A 227 32.00 6.28 2.14
N ILE A 228 32.43 5.11 2.59
CA ILE A 228 32.82 3.99 1.73
C ILE A 228 31.97 2.75 2.04
N LEU A 229 31.75 1.95 1.01
CA LEU A 229 31.01 0.69 1.08
C LEU A 229 31.94 -0.47 1.45
N CYS A 230 31.38 -1.47 2.12
CA CYS A 230 32.08 -2.72 2.40
C CYS A 230 32.40 -3.42 1.09
N ALA A 231 33.67 -3.76 0.89
CA ALA A 231 34.20 -4.31 -0.36
C ALA A 231 33.58 -5.65 -0.78
N CYS A 232 32.87 -6.34 0.12
CA CYS A 232 32.14 -7.57 -0.22
C CYS A 232 30.73 -7.33 -0.80
N GLY A 233 30.28 -6.08 -0.99
CA GLY A 233 28.99 -5.76 -1.60
C GLY A 233 27.75 -5.89 -0.69
N CYS A 234 27.92 -6.13 0.61
CA CYS A 234 26.79 -6.36 1.54
C CYS A 234 26.02 -5.08 1.95
N GLY A 235 26.30 -3.93 1.34
CA GLY A 235 25.67 -2.65 1.67
C GLY A 235 26.14 -1.97 2.97
N ASN A 236 26.96 -2.63 3.81
CA ASN A 236 27.51 -2.01 5.02
C ASN A 236 28.42 -0.82 4.68
N LYS A 237 28.33 0.26 5.46
CA LYS A 237 29.04 1.53 5.24
C LYS A 237 30.03 1.83 6.35
N LYS A 238 31.06 2.63 6.05
CA LYS A 238 31.99 3.23 7.04
C LYS A 238 32.38 4.62 6.60
N VAL A 239 32.49 5.56 7.54
CA VAL A 239 33.04 6.89 7.30
C VAL A 239 34.55 6.86 7.49
N VAL A 240 35.29 7.42 6.54
CA VAL A 240 36.75 7.54 6.55
C VAL A 240 37.17 8.97 6.20
N ARG A 241 38.41 9.37 6.52
CA ARG A 241 38.94 10.66 6.06
C ARG A 241 39.38 10.55 4.61
N LYS A 242 39.18 11.61 3.83
CA LYS A 242 39.66 11.70 2.44
C LYS A 242 41.18 11.49 2.34
N ALA A 243 41.95 11.93 3.34
CA ALA A 243 43.39 11.71 3.41
C ALA A 243 43.79 10.22 3.55
N ASP A 244 42.94 9.39 4.17
CA ASP A 244 43.22 7.95 4.32
C ASP A 244 42.96 7.21 2.99
N LEU A 245 42.00 7.69 2.19
CA LEU A 245 41.76 7.20 0.83
C LEU A 245 42.92 7.52 -0.11
N ALA A 246 43.47 8.74 -0.03
CA ALA A 246 44.63 9.16 -0.82
C ALA A 246 45.90 8.32 -0.52
N ARG A 247 45.99 7.70 0.67
CA ARG A 247 47.06 6.78 1.07
C ARG A 247 46.78 5.31 0.71
N GLY A 248 45.71 5.04 -0.04
CA GLY A 248 45.33 3.68 -0.43
C GLY A 248 44.61 2.87 0.64
N TRP A 249 44.25 3.45 1.79
CA TRP A 249 43.59 2.75 2.91
C TRP A 249 42.05 2.72 2.77
N GLY A 250 41.56 2.64 1.53
CA GLY A 250 40.14 2.74 1.19
C GLY A 250 39.36 1.43 1.21
N ILE A 251 40.01 0.30 1.47
CA ILE A 251 39.35 -1.00 1.50
C ILE A 251 38.81 -1.27 2.90
N TYR A 252 37.49 -1.41 2.99
CA TYR A 252 36.78 -1.69 4.22
C TYR A 252 36.03 -3.03 4.13
N PHE A 253 36.23 -3.88 5.14
CA PHE A 253 35.35 -5.01 5.42
C PHE A 253 34.68 -4.82 6.77
N SER A 254 33.35 -4.92 6.82
CA SER A 254 32.60 -4.87 8.07
C SER A 254 33.01 -6.02 9.00
N LYS A 255 32.78 -5.86 10.31
CA LYS A 255 33.12 -6.90 11.30
C LYS A 255 32.50 -8.26 10.94
N SER A 256 31.25 -8.27 10.47
CA SER A 256 30.53 -9.47 10.01
C SER A 256 31.02 -10.04 8.68
N CYS A 257 31.85 -9.30 7.94
CA CYS A 257 32.40 -9.72 6.65
C CYS A 257 33.88 -10.13 6.72
N LYS A 258 34.62 -9.66 7.73
CA LYS A 258 36.02 -10.06 7.96
C LYS A 258 36.20 -11.57 8.12
N GLY A 259 35.30 -12.24 8.85
CA GLY A 259 35.36 -13.70 9.02
C GLY A 259 35.18 -14.47 7.71
N ARG A 260 34.22 -14.05 6.87
CA ARG A 260 33.96 -14.65 5.56
C ARG A 260 35.09 -14.39 4.55
N HIS A 261 35.70 -13.21 4.61
CA HIS A 261 36.84 -12.88 3.77
C HIS A 261 38.11 -13.66 4.18
N ALA A 262 38.40 -13.77 5.48
CA ALA A 262 39.52 -14.57 5.99
C ALA A 262 39.38 -16.05 5.61
N ALA A 263 38.16 -16.60 5.64
CA ALA A 263 37.88 -17.95 5.17
C ALA A 263 38.11 -18.10 3.66
N LYS A 264 37.68 -17.14 2.84
CA LYS A 264 37.94 -17.13 1.38
C LYS A 264 39.43 -17.05 1.05
N LEU A 265 40.19 -16.18 1.72
CA LEU A 265 41.65 -16.09 1.54
C LEU A 265 42.39 -17.37 1.96
N ARG A 266 41.98 -17.99 3.08
CA ARG A 266 42.53 -19.30 3.51
C ARG A 266 42.23 -20.40 2.50
N LYS A 267 41.05 -20.39 1.88
CA LYS A 267 40.66 -21.36 0.86
C LYS A 267 41.44 -21.16 -0.44
N ALA A 268 41.64 -19.90 -0.86
CA ALA A 268 42.46 -19.55 -2.02
C ALA A 268 43.94 -19.92 -1.84
N ARG A 269 44.51 -19.72 -0.64
CA ARG A 269 45.88 -20.14 -0.30
C ARG A 269 46.09 -21.65 -0.17
N LYS A 270 45.02 -22.44 -0.05
CA LYS A 270 45.08 -23.91 -0.09
C LYS A 270 44.89 -24.47 -1.50
N ALA A 271 44.45 -23.62 -2.44
CA ALA A 271 44.19 -23.98 -3.83
C ALA A 271 45.28 -23.46 -4.80
N ALA A 272 46.30 -22.79 -4.26
CA ALA A 272 47.54 -22.41 -4.91
C ALA A 272 48.69 -23.13 -4.20
#